data_AF-A0A848TZN9-F1
#
_entry.id   AF-A0A848TZN9-F1
#
_cell.length_a   1.000
_cell.length_b   1.000
_cell.length_c   1.000
_cell.angle_alpha   90.00
_cell.angle_beta   90.00
_cell.angle_gamma   90.00
#
_symmetry.space_group_name_H-M   'P 1'
#
loop_
_entity.id
_entity.type
_entity.pdbx_description
1 polymer ?
#
loop_
_entity_poly.entity_id
_entity_poly.type
_entity_poly.pdbx_seq_one_letter_code
_entity_poly.pdbx_strand_id
1 'polypeptide(L)'
;ALIRSLFPEASHTQHQSVRGCVTGQGELKRIAFDPLFCINHVLAMSRANINRLIRRTWCTTKVPERLADHLAIFVDVYNRTLSPRQPGHITQ
;
A
#
# COMPACT_ATOMS: atom_id res chain seq x y z
N ALA A 1 -25.14 2.80 3.64
CA ALA A 1 -23.75 2.37 3.94
C ALA A 1 -22.83 3.59 3.88
N LEU A 2 -21.97 3.77 4.87
CA LEU A 2 -21.14 4.98 5.09
C LEU A 2 -20.35 5.45 3.86
N ILE A 3 -19.83 4.52 3.05
CA ILE A 3 -19.04 4.85 1.86
C ILE A 3 -19.89 5.57 0.81
N ARG A 4 -21.11 5.10 0.54
CA ARG A 4 -22.01 5.70 -0.45
C ARG A 4 -22.47 7.10 -0.06
N SER A 5 -22.58 7.40 1.24
CA SER A 5 -22.95 8.74 1.72
C SER A 5 -21.80 9.74 1.65
N LEU A 6 -20.55 9.29 1.86
CA LEU A 6 -19.38 10.17 1.82
C LEU A 6 -18.81 10.34 0.41
N PHE A 7 -18.94 9.32 -0.44
CA PHE A 7 -18.39 9.29 -1.79
C PHE A 7 -19.44 8.77 -2.79
N PRO A 8 -20.47 9.57 -3.11
CA PRO A 8 -21.58 9.13 -3.95
C PRO A 8 -21.15 8.76 -5.38
N GLU A 9 -20.15 9.46 -5.92
CA GLU A 9 -19.60 9.24 -7.26
C GLU A 9 -18.54 8.12 -7.32
N ALA A 10 -18.11 7.59 -6.18
CA ALA A 10 -17.09 6.55 -6.16
C ALA A 10 -17.68 5.15 -6.39
N SER A 11 -17.03 4.38 -7.25
CA SER A 11 -17.33 2.95 -7.39
C SER A 11 -16.78 2.19 -6.17
N HIS A 12 -17.66 1.50 -5.45
CA HIS A 12 -17.29 0.63 -4.34
C HIS A 12 -17.54 -0.83 -4.72
N THR A 13 -16.46 -1.55 -5.02
CA THR A 13 -16.49 -2.99 -5.30
C THR A 13 -16.11 -3.79 -4.06
N GLN A 14 -16.78 -4.94 -3.87
CA GLN A 14 -16.47 -5.86 -2.79
C GLN A 14 -16.09 -7.21 -3.39
N HIS A 15 -15.03 -7.80 -2.87
CA HIS A 15 -14.51 -9.09 -3.31
C HIS A 15 -14.49 -10.05 -2.13
N GLN A 16 -14.83 -11.32 -2.38
CA GLN A 16 -14.81 -12.34 -1.33
C GLN A 16 -13.39 -12.54 -0.81
N SER A 17 -13.25 -12.56 0.52
CA SER A 17 -11.96 -12.84 1.14
C SER A 17 -11.57 -14.30 0.93
N VAL A 18 -10.28 -14.54 0.72
CA VAL A 18 -9.72 -15.89 0.58
C VAL A 18 -8.64 -16.09 1.62
N ARG A 19 -8.59 -17.28 2.22
CA ARG A 19 -7.54 -17.65 3.17
C ARG A 19 -6.15 -17.49 2.56
N GLY A 20 -5.22 -17.01 3.38
CA GLY A 20 -3.79 -17.04 3.08
C GLY A 20 -3.30 -18.48 2.84
N CYS A 21 -2.25 -18.61 2.04
CA CYS A 21 -1.57 -19.87 1.79
C CYS A 21 -0.42 -20.06 2.79
N VAL A 22 -0.29 -21.25 3.38
CA VAL A 22 0.86 -21.62 4.22
C VAL A 22 1.98 -22.14 3.33
N THR A 23 2.44 -21.32 2.39
CA THR A 23 3.65 -21.57 1.60
C THR A 23 4.62 -20.44 1.90
N GLY A 24 5.83 -20.77 2.37
CA GLY A 24 7.04 -19.93 2.59
C GLY A 24 6.91 -18.44 3.00
N GLN A 25 6.16 -17.64 2.26
CA GLN A 25 5.90 -16.22 2.49
C GLN A 25 4.62 -15.91 3.28
N GLY A 26 3.75 -16.88 3.56
CA GLY A 26 2.65 -16.81 4.55
C GLY A 26 1.51 -15.79 4.32
N GLU A 27 1.75 -14.73 3.54
CA GLU A 27 0.83 -13.63 3.25
C GLU A 27 0.19 -13.74 1.86
N LEU A 28 0.74 -14.59 0.98
CA LEU A 28 0.20 -14.79 -0.37
C LEU A 28 -1.11 -15.59 -0.29
N LYS A 29 -2.18 -15.08 -0.90
CA LYS A 29 -3.45 -15.80 -0.98
C LYS A 29 -3.31 -17.03 -1.89
N ARG A 30 -4.14 -18.05 -1.65
CA ARG A 30 -4.16 -19.29 -2.46
C ARG A 30 -4.54 -19.05 -3.93
N ILE A 31 -5.18 -17.93 -4.24
CA ILE A 31 -5.62 -17.57 -5.59
C ILE A 31 -4.53 -16.81 -6.33
N ALA A 32 -4.48 -16.97 -7.65
CA ALA A 32 -3.50 -16.30 -8.50
C ALA A 32 -3.72 -14.78 -8.60
N PHE A 33 -4.99 -14.34 -8.58
CA PHE A 33 -5.35 -12.93 -8.70
C PHE A 33 -6.06 -12.44 -7.44
N ASP A 34 -5.50 -11.44 -6.77
CA ASP A 34 -6.13 -10.72 -5.66
C ASP A 34 -6.23 -9.24 -6.04
N PRO A 35 -7.46 -8.67 -6.16
CA PRO A 35 -7.64 -7.27 -6.53
C PRO A 35 -7.03 -6.30 -5.52
N LEU A 36 -6.80 -6.74 -4.28
CA LEU A 36 -6.13 -5.94 -3.24
C LEU A 36 -4.61 -6.15 -3.19
N PHE A 37 -4.03 -7.00 -4.05
CA PHE A 37 -2.60 -7.32 -4.01
C PHE A 37 -1.73 -6.07 -4.17
N CYS A 38 -2.01 -5.26 -5.20
CA CYS A 38 -1.21 -4.06 -5.49
C CYS A 38 -1.21 -3.09 -4.32
N ILE A 39 -2.38 -2.76 -3.76
CA ILE A 39 -2.47 -1.84 -2.63
C ILE A 39 -1.79 -2.42 -1.38
N ASN A 40 -2.00 -3.70 -1.07
CA ASN A 40 -1.37 -4.35 0.08
C ASN A 40 0.15 -4.39 -0.07
N HIS A 41 0.66 -4.65 -1.27
CA HIS A 41 2.09 -4.69 -1.55
C HIS A 41 2.72 -3.29 -1.40
N VAL A 42 2.07 -2.25 -1.91
CA VAL A 42 2.52 -0.85 -1.73
C VAL A 42 2.51 -0.46 -0.24
N LEU A 43 1.47 -0.84 0.50
CA LEU A 43 1.38 -0.55 1.94
C LEU A 43 2.45 -1.31 2.75
N ALA A 44 2.74 -2.56 2.40
CA ALA A 44 3.81 -3.34 3.02
C ALA A 44 5.19 -2.72 2.77
N MET A 45 5.44 -2.30 1.53
CA MET A 45 6.65 -1.58 1.14
C MET A 45 6.76 -0.23 1.86
N SER A 46 5.68 0.54 1.90
CA SER A 46 5.60 1.82 2.61
C SER A 46 5.95 1.66 4.08
N ARG A 47 5.33 0.68 4.76
CA ARG A 47 5.63 0.34 6.16
C ARG A 47 7.09 -0.05 6.38
N ALA A 48 7.69 -0.80 5.45
CA ALA A 48 9.09 -1.20 5.53
C ALA A 48 10.05 -0.01 5.39
N ASN A 49 9.73 0.97 4.52
CA ASN A 49 10.60 2.10 4.23
C ASN A 49 10.43 3.29 5.20
N ILE A 50 9.25 3.45 5.79
CA ILE A 50 8.96 4.55 6.73
C ILE A 50 9.35 4.19 8.17
N ASN A 51 9.53 2.91 8.48
CA ASN A 51 9.89 2.51 9.84
C ASN A 51 11.25 3.12 10.26
N ARG A 52 11.29 3.70 11.46
CA ARG A 52 12.53 4.27 12.03
C ARG A 52 13.19 3.32 13.02
N LEU A 53 12.38 2.45 13.63
CA LEU A 53 12.83 1.44 14.57
C LEU A 53 12.06 0.15 14.28
N ILE A 54 12.77 -0.85 13.76
CA ILE A 54 12.17 -2.17 13.49
C ILE A 54 11.99 -2.88 14.84
N ARG A 55 10.78 -2.82 15.39
CA ARG A 55 10.37 -3.59 16.57
C ARG A 55 9.58 -4.81 16.11
N ARG A 56 9.49 -5.84 16.96
CA ARG A 56 8.63 -7.02 16.74
C ARG A 56 7.13 -6.67 16.70
N THR A 57 6.75 -5.45 17.05
CA THR A 57 5.37 -4.95 17.10
C THR A 57 5.19 -3.76 16.16
N TRP A 58 3.94 -3.31 16.01
CA TRP A 58 3.54 -2.18 15.16
C TRP A 58 4.51 -0.99 15.18
N CYS A 59 4.81 -0.45 13.99
CA CYS A 59 5.64 0.74 13.84
C CYS A 59 4.91 1.95 14.44
N THR A 60 5.56 2.69 15.33
CA THR A 60 4.99 3.89 15.96
C THR A 60 5.88 5.11 15.68
N THR A 61 5.23 6.24 15.44
CA THR A 61 5.87 7.55 15.40
C THR A 61 5.38 8.36 16.59
N LYS A 62 6.29 9.00 17.32
CA LYS A 62 5.95 9.91 18.42
C LYS A 62 5.60 11.33 17.96
N VAL A 63 6.11 11.74 16.80
CA VAL A 63 6.02 13.11 16.26
C VAL A 63 5.38 13.06 14.86
N PRO A 64 4.10 13.43 14.72
CA PRO A 64 3.35 13.24 13.47
C PRO A 64 3.95 14.01 12.28
N GLU A 65 4.56 15.17 12.52
CA GLU A 65 5.24 15.97 11.50
C GLU A 65 6.38 15.18 10.84
N ARG A 66 7.11 14.38 11.63
CA ARG A 66 8.21 13.56 11.10
C ARG A 66 7.74 12.36 10.31
N LEU A 67 6.55 11.84 10.62
CA LEU A 67 5.90 10.85 9.78
C LEU A 67 5.46 11.47 8.45
N ALA A 68 4.91 12.69 8.46
CA ALA A 68 4.56 13.40 7.24
C ALA A 68 5.78 13.61 6.33
N ASP A 69 6.92 14.02 6.90
CA ASP A 69 8.18 14.16 6.15
C ASP A 69 8.61 12.82 5.49
N HIS A 70 8.58 11.71 6.24
CA HIS A 70 8.95 10.39 5.70
C HIS A 70 7.97 9.91 4.64
N LEU A 71 6.67 10.16 4.82
CA LEU A 71 5.64 9.86 3.84
C LEU A 71 5.89 10.65 2.55
N ALA A 72 6.21 11.94 2.64
CA ALA A 72 6.50 12.76 1.46
C ALA A 72 7.68 12.22 0.66
N ILE A 73 8.77 11.84 1.34
CA ILE A 73 9.94 11.21 0.70
C ILE A 73 9.55 9.88 0.06
N PHE A 74 8.82 9.01 0.78
CA PHE A 74 8.37 7.73 0.24
C PHE A 74 7.51 7.90 -1.02
N VAL A 75 6.57 8.85 -1.00
CA VAL A 75 5.67 9.12 -2.14
C VAL A 75 6.45 9.62 -3.35
N ASP A 76 7.40 10.54 -3.17
CA ASP A 76 8.23 11.05 -4.26
C ASP A 76 9.07 9.92 -4.89
N VAL A 77 9.77 9.13 -4.07
CA VAL A 77 10.56 8.00 -4.55
C VAL A 77 9.68 6.97 -5.25
N TYR A 78 8.58 6.56 -4.61
CA TYR A 78 7.67 5.56 -5.17
C TYR A 78 7.15 5.99 -6.55
N ASN A 79 6.72 7.24 -6.70
CA ASN A 79 6.19 7.76 -7.96
C ASN A 79 7.25 7.90 -9.05
N ARG A 80 8.50 8.22 -8.71
CA ARG A 80 9.59 8.40 -9.69
C ARG A 80 10.23 7.10 -10.14
N THR A 81 10.39 6.12 -9.24
CA THR A 81 11.27 4.96 -9.47
C THR A 81 10.56 3.62 -9.43
N LEU A 82 9.45 3.48 -8.69
CA LEU A 82 8.83 2.17 -8.41
C LEU A 82 7.44 2.00 -8.99
N SER A 83 6.72 3.09 -9.26
CA SER A 83 5.46 3.04 -9.98
C SER A 83 5.70 2.55 -11.40
N PRO A 84 4.91 1.59 -11.92
CA PRO A 84 5.00 1.20 -13.32
C PRO A 84 4.84 2.46 -14.17
N ARG A 85 5.91 2.88 -14.85
CA ARG A 85 5.84 4.05 -15.74
C ARG A 85 4.69 3.79 -16.70
N GLN A 86 3.69 4.67 -16.69
CA GLN A 86 2.70 4.62 -17.74
C GLN A 86 3.44 4.79 -19.08
N PRO A 87 3.23 3.89 -20.06
CA PRO A 87 3.81 4.07 -21.38
C PRO A 87 3.21 5.36 -21.98
N GLY A 88 3.97 6.45 -21.96
CA GLY A 88 3.50 7.74 -22.48
C GLY A 88 4.22 8.99 -21.98
N HIS A 89 5.01 8.95 -20.89
CA HIS A 89 5.75 10.13 -20.46
C HIS A 89 7.14 10.17 -21.10
N ILE A 90 7.18 10.58 -22.37
CA ILE A 90 8.38 11.06 -23.04
C ILE A 90 8.82 12.37 -22.36
N THR A 91 10.07 12.38 -21.93
CA THR A 91 10.82 13.53 -21.42
C THR A 91 10.59 14.77 -22.29
N GLN A 92 10.30 15.92 -21.67
CA GLN A 92 10.70 17.21 -22.21
C GLN A 92 12.08 17.56 -21.64
#